data_AF-A0A0F9FDH7-F1
#
_entry.id   AF-A0A0F9FDH7-F1
#
_cell.length_a   1.000
_cell.length_b   1.000
_cell.length_c   1.000
_cell.angle_alpha   90.00
_cell.angle_beta   90.00
_cell.angle_gamma   90.00
#
_symmetry.space_group_name_H-M   'P 1'
#
loop_
_entity.id
_entity.type
_entity.pdbx_description
1 polymer ?
#
loop_
_entity_poly.entity_id
_entity_poly.type
_entity_poly.pdbx_seq_one_letter_code
_entity_poly.pdbx_strand_id
1 'polypeptide(L)'
;YFFISAAEADALRVTCNEYLALSNINKQKKELQSDGVARREVRQRLFLAEKVLRETLERSFDLTNRNVKCFIMGERIKLSSMASLNAMLSNICDEVYSKGPKLWNELINRRELTSQGAKARRELIEAMLEKESMELLGIPGNGPEFSMYMSVLKRTGVHSPDGYRWKFHPPHKRSGVYYLWKAIEDFCVSAIDSPVSLNELYDILQKPPYGVKQGIIPVLLLAVLSHQNDYLSVYIDGSYIPVLGAEHFELLVKKPELFSVRYFEITGLKKQVFEELSEVIAASKVKDQKQVRNLTLLSIVNPLVKFAQKLPKFTKNTDNISDEAKAVRDALLNAKDPDVLLFNTLPQACGFSFIDANASRDSSIVKSFRKKLIQTLQQLQSSYDNVLANCKALICDAFSIKKDLKNLRKYLSAVTNRVNTNTAVIELNLKRFIKASIYTDLNDRAWLESLLMVISDKPVTSWSDKDIISFEVKLGEIIRRFKNIEAIIDLDPNTGKGFEAKKVTITHHDGKEFNEVIWIEPSEKKRIAAIVKEIKNAHFNENDRINKALLTAIIEEVLDPKEQDEPSQELDTEEYGS
;
A
#
# COMPACT_ATOMS: atom_id res chain seq x y z
N TYR A 1 -22.36 36.89 -29.40
CA TYR A 1 -23.74 36.36 -29.34
C TYR A 1 -24.40 36.45 -30.70
N PHE A 2 -25.18 35.43 -31.08
CA PHE A 2 -25.91 35.38 -32.35
C PHE A 2 -27.40 35.20 -32.05
N PHE A 3 -28.26 36.01 -32.67
CA PHE A 3 -29.70 35.99 -32.46
C PHE A 3 -30.44 36.25 -33.77
N ILE A 4 -31.45 35.42 -34.07
CA ILE A 4 -32.39 35.64 -35.17
C ILE A 4 -33.79 35.74 -34.60
N SER A 5 -34.52 36.80 -34.92
CA SER A 5 -35.95 36.91 -34.58
C SER A 5 -36.82 36.20 -35.61
N ALA A 6 -37.76 35.38 -35.16
CA ALA A 6 -38.80 34.81 -36.02
C ALA A 6 -39.74 35.91 -36.54
N ALA A 7 -40.04 35.93 -37.84
CA ALA A 7 -40.98 36.88 -38.44
C ALA A 7 -42.45 36.57 -38.08
N GLU A 8 -42.79 35.30 -37.85
CA GLU A 8 -44.15 34.83 -37.58
C GLU A 8 -44.24 34.02 -36.28
N ALA A 9 -43.70 34.55 -35.18
CA ALA A 9 -43.60 33.84 -33.91
C ALA A 9 -44.94 33.29 -33.39
N ASP A 10 -46.03 34.04 -33.55
CA ASP A 10 -47.37 33.61 -33.11
C ASP A 10 -47.91 32.45 -33.97
N ALA A 11 -47.72 32.49 -35.29
CA ALA A 11 -48.12 31.41 -36.18
C ALA A 11 -47.31 30.14 -35.90
N LEU A 12 -46.01 30.27 -35.63
CA LEU A 12 -45.15 29.17 -35.25
C LEU A 12 -45.60 28.55 -33.91
N ARG A 13 -45.99 29.37 -32.93
CA ARG A 13 -46.53 28.90 -31.65
C ARG A 13 -47.83 28.11 -31.84
N VAL A 14 -48.76 28.60 -32.66
CA VAL A 14 -50.05 27.93 -32.91
C VAL A 14 -49.84 26.58 -33.59
N THR A 15 -49.03 26.53 -34.65
CA THR A 15 -48.76 25.30 -35.41
C THR A 15 -47.99 24.27 -34.58
N CYS A 16 -47.07 24.71 -33.71
CA CYS A 16 -46.36 23.86 -32.77
C CYS A 16 -47.31 23.26 -31.73
N ASN A 17 -48.20 24.07 -31.14
CA ASN A 17 -49.19 23.59 -30.18
C ASN A 17 -50.14 22.55 -30.79
N GLU A 18 -50.58 22.77 -32.03
CA GLU A 18 -51.43 21.81 -32.76
C GLU A 18 -50.71 20.47 -33.00
N TYR A 19 -49.47 20.53 -33.47
CA TYR A 19 -48.64 19.32 -33.66
C TYR A 19 -48.41 18.57 -32.34
N LEU A 20 -48.08 19.29 -31.26
CA LEU A 20 -47.87 18.69 -29.94
C LEU A 20 -49.15 18.06 -29.40
N ALA A 21 -50.30 18.72 -29.54
CA ALA A 21 -51.59 18.19 -29.12
C ALA A 21 -51.90 16.87 -29.86
N LEU A 22 -51.76 16.84 -31.19
CA LEU A 22 -51.97 15.64 -32.01
C LEU A 22 -50.96 14.52 -31.71
N SER A 23 -49.69 14.87 -31.48
CA SER A 23 -48.64 13.92 -31.11
C SER A 23 -48.90 13.27 -29.75
N ASN A 24 -49.35 14.07 -28.76
CA ASN A 24 -49.73 13.58 -27.45
C ASN A 24 -50.95 12.66 -27.52
N ILE A 25 -51.98 13.05 -28.28
CA ILE A 25 -53.17 12.22 -28.51
C ILE A 25 -52.77 10.87 -29.13
N ASN A 26 -51.95 10.89 -30.19
CA ASN A 26 -51.50 9.67 -30.88
C ASN A 26 -50.64 8.74 -29.99
N LYS A 27 -49.88 9.28 -29.03
CA LYS A 27 -49.02 8.49 -28.11
C LYS A 27 -49.74 7.99 -26.86
N GLN A 28 -50.66 8.77 -26.30
CA GLN A 28 -51.16 8.56 -24.94
C GLN A 28 -52.60 8.05 -24.86
N LYS A 29 -53.45 8.26 -25.88
CA LYS A 29 -54.87 7.90 -25.82
C LYS A 29 -55.09 6.45 -26.24
N LYS A 30 -55.55 5.63 -25.28
CA LYS A 30 -55.81 4.20 -25.46
C LYS A 30 -57.03 3.93 -26.34
N GLU A 31 -57.96 4.87 -26.40
CA GLU A 31 -59.19 4.81 -27.21
C GLU A 31 -58.89 4.70 -28.72
N LEU A 32 -57.74 5.21 -29.16
CA LEU A 32 -57.25 5.05 -30.53
C LEU A 32 -56.77 3.62 -30.84
N GLN A 33 -56.53 2.77 -29.82
CA GLN A 33 -56.17 1.37 -30.02
C GLN A 33 -57.36 0.51 -30.47
N SER A 34 -58.58 0.89 -30.07
CA SER A 34 -59.82 0.20 -30.43
C SER A 34 -60.50 0.78 -31.68
N ASP A 35 -60.31 2.06 -32.00
CA ASP A 35 -60.92 2.71 -33.17
C ASP A 35 -59.91 2.94 -34.30
N GLY A 36 -59.99 2.10 -35.34
CA GLY A 36 -59.11 2.16 -36.51
C GLY A 36 -59.40 3.32 -37.48
N VAL A 37 -60.58 3.96 -37.40
CA VAL A 37 -60.94 5.14 -38.21
C VAL A 37 -60.37 6.38 -37.52
N ALA A 38 -60.64 6.55 -36.23
CA ALA A 38 -60.10 7.65 -35.43
C ALA A 38 -58.55 7.65 -35.45
N ARG A 39 -57.91 6.49 -35.36
CA ARG A 39 -56.44 6.38 -35.47
C ARG A 39 -55.92 6.86 -36.83
N ARG A 40 -56.61 6.53 -37.92
CA ARG A 40 -56.21 6.95 -39.28
C ARG A 40 -56.36 8.46 -39.43
N GLU A 41 -57.47 9.03 -38.96
CA GLU A 41 -57.72 10.47 -38.98
C GLU A 41 -56.66 11.24 -38.15
N VAL A 42 -56.37 10.80 -36.92
CA VAL A 42 -55.34 11.45 -36.07
C VAL A 42 -53.97 11.40 -36.72
N ARG A 43 -53.58 10.27 -37.33
CA ARG A 43 -52.29 10.17 -38.05
C ARG A 43 -52.23 11.08 -39.27
N GLN A 44 -53.33 11.19 -40.03
CA GLN A 44 -53.41 12.09 -41.17
C GLN A 44 -53.30 13.56 -40.74
N ARG A 45 -54.01 13.96 -39.68
CA ARG A 45 -53.90 15.31 -39.12
C ARG A 45 -52.52 15.60 -38.57
N LEU A 46 -51.89 14.63 -37.90
CA LEU A 46 -50.53 14.76 -37.40
C LEU A 46 -49.53 15.02 -38.54
N PHE A 47 -49.65 14.27 -39.65
CA PHE A 47 -48.83 14.48 -40.83
C PHE A 47 -49.03 15.88 -41.44
N LEU A 48 -50.29 16.33 -41.57
CA LEU A 48 -50.59 17.67 -42.07
C LEU A 48 -50.07 18.77 -41.13
N ALA A 49 -50.26 18.62 -39.81
CA ALA A 49 -49.76 19.56 -38.81
C ALA A 49 -48.23 19.63 -38.82
N GLU A 50 -47.53 18.51 -39.02
CA GLU A 50 -46.07 18.49 -39.18
C GLU A 50 -45.64 19.27 -40.42
N LYS A 51 -46.32 19.07 -41.55
CA LYS A 51 -46.04 19.79 -42.80
C LYS A 51 -46.25 21.30 -42.61
N VAL A 52 -47.38 21.72 -42.06
CA VAL A 52 -47.68 23.14 -41.81
C VAL A 52 -46.68 23.75 -40.82
N LEU A 53 -46.31 23.03 -39.77
CA LEU A 53 -45.27 23.47 -38.83
C LEU A 53 -43.93 23.68 -39.54
N ARG A 54 -43.52 22.74 -40.39
CA ARG A 54 -42.25 22.84 -41.15
C ARG A 54 -42.24 24.03 -42.10
N GLU A 55 -43.31 24.23 -42.86
CA GLU A 55 -43.47 25.38 -43.77
C GLU A 55 -43.49 26.72 -42.99
N THR A 56 -44.17 26.75 -41.84
CA THR A 56 -44.21 27.94 -40.97
C THR A 56 -42.85 28.23 -40.36
N LEU A 57 -42.08 27.20 -39.99
CA LEU A 57 -40.73 27.32 -39.46
C LEU A 57 -39.78 27.86 -40.54
N GLU A 58 -39.82 27.32 -41.75
CA GLU A 58 -39.02 27.80 -42.88
C GLU A 58 -39.31 29.28 -43.18
N ARG A 59 -40.59 29.66 -43.26
CA ARG A 59 -41.01 31.07 -43.46
C ARG A 59 -40.60 32.00 -42.31
N SER A 60 -40.74 31.53 -41.07
CA SER A 60 -40.46 32.32 -39.87
C SER A 60 -38.99 32.72 -39.77
N PHE A 61 -38.09 31.92 -40.33
CA PHE A 61 -36.64 32.14 -40.31
C PHE A 61 -36.07 32.41 -41.71
N ASP A 62 -36.92 32.70 -42.70
CA ASP A 62 -36.49 33.11 -44.03
C ASP A 62 -35.77 34.46 -43.94
N LEU A 63 -34.45 34.43 -44.12
CA LEU A 63 -33.59 35.60 -44.01
C LEU A 63 -33.86 36.66 -45.09
N THR A 64 -34.58 36.31 -46.16
CA THR A 64 -35.01 37.29 -47.18
C THR A 64 -36.20 38.14 -46.71
N ASN A 65 -36.91 37.69 -45.67
CA ASN A 65 -38.02 38.41 -45.08
C ASN A 65 -37.50 39.59 -44.24
N ARG A 66 -37.94 40.81 -44.57
CA ARG A 66 -37.53 42.05 -43.88
C ARG A 66 -37.90 42.10 -42.39
N ASN A 67 -38.85 41.28 -41.97
CA ASN A 67 -39.29 41.17 -40.58
C ASN A 67 -38.37 40.28 -39.74
N VAL A 68 -37.51 39.47 -40.37
CA VAL A 68 -36.46 38.72 -39.69
C VAL A 68 -35.32 39.68 -39.37
N LYS A 69 -34.98 39.81 -38.09
CA LYS A 69 -33.86 40.61 -37.60
C LYS A 69 -32.75 39.69 -37.14
N CYS A 70 -31.58 39.83 -37.74
CA CYS A 70 -30.38 39.14 -37.31
C CYS A 70 -29.50 40.10 -36.51
N PHE A 71 -29.05 39.65 -35.35
CA PHE A 71 -28.09 40.34 -34.51
C PHE A 71 -26.87 39.47 -34.30
N ILE A 72 -25.70 40.03 -34.59
CA ILE A 72 -24.41 39.35 -34.47
C ILE A 72 -23.51 40.25 -33.65
N MET A 73 -22.98 39.71 -32.55
CA MET A 73 -22.11 40.45 -31.63
C MET A 73 -22.71 41.78 -31.13
N GLY A 74 -24.04 41.84 -31.07
CA GLY A 74 -24.79 43.04 -30.65
C GLY A 74 -25.20 43.97 -31.80
N GLU A 75 -24.67 43.77 -33.01
CA GLU A 75 -24.97 44.61 -34.17
C GLU A 75 -26.06 43.99 -35.06
N ARG A 76 -26.96 44.83 -35.57
CA ARG A 76 -28.01 44.40 -36.49
C ARG A 76 -27.45 44.28 -37.91
N ILE A 77 -27.44 43.07 -38.45
CA ILE A 77 -26.92 42.78 -39.79
C ILE A 77 -28.08 42.49 -40.75
N LYS A 78 -28.02 43.07 -41.95
CA LYS A 78 -28.90 42.71 -43.06
C LYS A 78 -28.26 41.55 -43.81
N LEU A 79 -28.87 40.38 -43.73
CA LEU A 79 -28.47 39.21 -44.49
C LEU A 79 -29.35 39.10 -45.73
N SER A 80 -28.76 38.70 -46.87
CA SER A 80 -29.46 38.59 -48.15
C SER A 80 -29.78 37.14 -48.54
N SER A 81 -29.16 36.16 -47.85
CA SER A 81 -29.35 34.74 -48.10
C SER A 81 -28.83 33.86 -46.94
N MET A 82 -29.27 32.60 -46.92
CA MET A 82 -28.70 31.59 -46.02
C MET A 82 -27.20 31.36 -46.26
N ALA A 83 -26.74 31.48 -47.51
CA ALA A 83 -25.31 31.40 -47.82
C ALA A 83 -24.51 32.54 -47.17
N SER A 84 -25.04 33.77 -47.18
CA SER A 84 -24.41 34.91 -46.51
C SER A 84 -24.35 34.72 -44.98
N LEU A 85 -25.38 34.12 -44.39
CA LEU A 85 -25.37 33.76 -42.98
C LEU A 85 -24.29 32.73 -42.67
N ASN A 86 -24.24 31.64 -43.44
CA ASN A 86 -23.25 30.58 -43.23
C ASN A 86 -21.82 31.09 -43.37
N ALA A 87 -21.52 31.92 -44.38
CA ALA A 87 -20.21 32.54 -44.53
C ALA A 87 -19.83 33.41 -43.33
N MET A 88 -20.79 34.19 -42.82
CA MET A 88 -20.59 35.03 -41.64
C MET A 88 -20.39 34.22 -40.36
N LEU A 89 -21.18 33.16 -40.15
CA LEU A 89 -20.99 32.22 -39.03
C LEU A 89 -19.64 31.51 -39.10
N SER A 90 -19.17 31.14 -40.29
CA SER A 90 -17.83 30.59 -40.48
C SER A 90 -16.75 31.59 -40.06
N ASN A 91 -16.84 32.85 -40.51
CA ASN A 91 -15.88 33.89 -40.13
C ASN A 91 -15.85 34.13 -38.61
N ILE A 92 -17.02 34.18 -37.97
CA ILE A 92 -17.12 34.32 -36.50
C ILE A 92 -16.50 33.10 -35.81
N CYS A 93 -16.74 31.89 -36.31
CA CYS A 93 -16.12 30.69 -35.77
C CYS A 93 -14.59 30.74 -35.91
N ASP A 94 -14.07 31.20 -37.04
CA ASP A 94 -12.62 31.34 -37.28
C ASP A 94 -11.98 32.38 -36.34
N GLU A 95 -12.71 33.45 -36.02
CA GLU A 95 -12.28 34.49 -35.08
C GLU A 95 -12.33 34.00 -33.62
N VAL A 96 -13.49 33.49 -33.19
CA VAL A 96 -13.74 33.04 -31.81
C VAL A 96 -12.91 31.82 -31.46
N TYR A 97 -12.76 30.87 -32.40
CA TYR A 97 -12.02 29.62 -32.20
C TYR A 97 -10.69 29.62 -32.98
N SER A 98 -9.99 30.75 -32.98
CA SER A 98 -8.72 30.94 -33.70
C SER A 98 -7.60 29.95 -33.32
N LYS A 99 -7.69 29.33 -32.14
CA LYS A 99 -6.76 28.29 -31.65
C LYS A 99 -7.37 26.87 -31.70
N GLY A 100 -8.53 26.72 -32.33
CA GLY A 100 -9.23 25.45 -32.44
C GLY A 100 -8.53 24.44 -33.36
N PRO A 101 -8.79 23.13 -33.15
CA PRO A 101 -8.09 22.09 -33.87
C PRO A 101 -8.55 21.99 -35.34
N LYS A 102 -7.59 22.00 -36.27
CA LYS A 102 -7.87 21.80 -37.71
C LYS A 102 -7.58 20.35 -38.10
N LEU A 103 -8.59 19.48 -37.99
CA LEU A 103 -8.47 18.05 -38.25
C LEU A 103 -9.55 17.52 -39.19
N TRP A 104 -9.09 16.84 -40.24
CA TRP A 104 -9.91 16.18 -41.24
C TRP A 104 -10.21 14.74 -40.83
N ASN A 105 -10.81 14.57 -39.65
CA ASN A 105 -11.29 13.28 -39.18
C ASN A 105 -12.53 13.45 -38.30
N GLU A 106 -13.70 13.26 -38.93
CA GLU A 106 -14.98 13.37 -38.23
C GLU A 106 -15.26 12.22 -37.28
N LEU A 107 -14.54 11.09 -37.35
CA LEU A 107 -14.75 9.97 -36.44
C LEU A 107 -14.33 10.33 -35.01
N ILE A 108 -13.31 11.17 -34.86
CA ILE A 108 -12.81 11.63 -33.55
C ILE A 108 -13.19 13.08 -33.23
N ASN A 109 -13.37 13.93 -34.24
CA ASN A 109 -13.76 15.33 -34.04
C ASN A 109 -15.29 15.45 -33.84
N ARG A 110 -15.82 14.86 -32.76
CA ARG A 110 -17.23 14.92 -32.33
C ARG A 110 -17.36 15.12 -30.81
N ARG A 111 -18.49 15.71 -30.38
CA ARG A 111 -18.82 15.87 -28.96
C ARG A 111 -19.07 14.51 -28.33
N GLU A 112 -19.94 13.73 -28.97
CA GLU A 112 -20.20 12.33 -28.64
C GLU A 112 -19.76 11.46 -29.81
N LEU A 113 -18.92 10.46 -29.53
CA LEU A 113 -18.49 9.50 -30.53
C LEU A 113 -19.59 8.47 -30.77
N THR A 114 -19.65 7.93 -32.00
CA THR A 114 -20.43 6.72 -32.27
C THR A 114 -19.83 5.54 -31.51
N SER A 115 -20.59 4.46 -31.31
CA SER A 115 -20.06 3.24 -30.66
C SER A 115 -18.82 2.71 -31.38
N GLN A 116 -18.79 2.78 -32.72
CA GLN A 116 -17.62 2.43 -33.53
C GLN A 116 -16.45 3.40 -33.29
N GLY A 117 -16.68 4.70 -33.24
CA GLY A 117 -15.64 5.70 -32.96
C GLY A 117 -15.08 5.60 -31.54
N ALA A 118 -15.92 5.31 -30.55
CA ALA A 118 -15.51 5.09 -29.17
C ALA A 118 -14.60 3.85 -29.06
N LYS A 119 -14.99 2.74 -29.70
CA LYS A 119 -14.17 1.53 -29.78
C LYS A 119 -12.83 1.80 -30.46
N ALA A 120 -12.84 2.46 -31.62
CA ALA A 120 -11.63 2.80 -32.36
C ALA A 120 -10.66 3.69 -31.56
N ARG A 121 -11.20 4.67 -30.82
CA ARG A 121 -10.38 5.50 -29.92
C ARG A 121 -9.78 4.68 -28.78
N ARG A 122 -10.53 3.73 -28.20
CA ARG A 122 -10.01 2.82 -27.17
C ARG A 122 -8.84 1.99 -27.70
N GLU A 123 -9.01 1.36 -28.88
CA GLU A 123 -7.97 0.56 -29.54
C GLU A 123 -6.73 1.39 -29.88
N LEU A 124 -6.92 2.64 -30.32
CA LEU A 124 -5.82 3.58 -30.51
C LEU A 124 -5.08 3.88 -29.20
N ILE A 125 -5.80 4.19 -28.13
CA ILE A 125 -5.21 4.48 -26.81
C ILE A 125 -4.43 3.27 -26.28
N GLU A 126 -4.97 2.07 -26.43
CA GLU A 126 -4.29 0.82 -26.08
C GLU A 126 -2.98 0.66 -26.86
N ALA A 127 -3.01 0.87 -28.19
CA ALA A 127 -1.81 0.85 -29.01
C ALA A 127 -0.78 1.93 -28.61
N MET A 128 -1.24 3.13 -28.22
CA MET A 128 -0.37 4.19 -27.71
C MET A 128 0.33 3.81 -26.40
N LEU A 129 -0.37 3.12 -25.49
CA LEU A 129 0.19 2.69 -24.20
C LEU A 129 1.15 1.51 -24.35
N GLU A 130 0.83 0.56 -25.22
CA GLU A 130 1.59 -0.69 -25.33
C GLU A 130 2.73 -0.64 -26.35
N LYS A 131 2.53 0.11 -27.43
CA LYS A 131 3.35 0.04 -28.65
C LYS A 131 3.89 1.41 -29.09
N GLU A 132 4.02 2.37 -28.17
CA GLU A 132 4.61 3.70 -28.42
C GLU A 132 5.92 3.63 -29.22
N SER A 133 6.80 2.67 -28.92
CA SER A 133 8.11 2.61 -29.57
C SER A 133 8.09 2.09 -31.02
N MET A 134 6.95 1.62 -31.52
CA MET A 134 6.81 0.99 -32.82
C MET A 134 6.29 1.98 -33.86
N GLU A 135 6.76 1.85 -35.10
CA GLU A 135 6.16 2.56 -36.23
C GLU A 135 4.66 2.22 -36.34
N LEU A 136 3.84 3.25 -36.59
CA LEU A 136 2.37 3.13 -36.68
C LEU A 136 1.70 2.55 -35.42
N LEU A 137 2.41 2.54 -34.28
CA LEU A 137 1.99 1.86 -33.04
C LEU A 137 1.68 0.37 -33.25
N GLY A 138 2.23 -0.25 -34.31
CA GLY A 138 1.91 -1.61 -34.70
C GLY A 138 0.43 -1.86 -35.04
N ILE A 139 -0.32 -0.81 -35.42
CA ILE A 139 -1.72 -0.93 -35.84
C ILE A 139 -1.78 -1.57 -37.24
N PRO A 140 -2.44 -2.72 -37.41
CA PRO A 140 -2.59 -3.35 -38.72
C PRO A 140 -3.75 -2.75 -39.52
N GLY A 141 -3.65 -2.80 -40.85
CA GLY A 141 -4.77 -2.46 -41.75
C GLY A 141 -5.10 -0.97 -41.82
N ASN A 142 -6.34 -0.67 -42.22
CA ASN A 142 -6.83 0.69 -42.49
C ASN A 142 -8.18 0.98 -41.79
N GLY A 143 -8.36 0.46 -40.58
CA GLY A 143 -9.59 0.64 -39.80
C GLY A 143 -9.79 2.06 -39.25
N PRO A 144 -10.92 2.33 -38.58
CA PRO A 144 -11.21 3.62 -37.94
C PRO A 144 -10.10 4.12 -37.00
N GLU A 145 -9.49 3.23 -36.22
CA GLU A 145 -8.38 3.48 -35.30
C GLU A 145 -7.11 3.91 -36.05
N PHE A 146 -6.80 3.27 -37.18
CA PHE A 146 -5.72 3.69 -38.07
C PHE A 146 -5.97 5.08 -38.66
N SER A 147 -7.20 5.37 -39.08
CA SER A 147 -7.59 6.70 -39.56
C SER A 147 -7.43 7.79 -38.48
N MET A 148 -7.82 7.49 -37.24
CA MET A 148 -7.61 8.38 -36.09
C MET A 148 -6.11 8.61 -35.85
N TYR A 149 -5.31 7.54 -35.77
CA TYR A 149 -3.85 7.60 -35.62
C TYR A 149 -3.21 8.49 -36.70
N MET A 150 -3.53 8.23 -37.98
CA MET A 150 -2.95 8.96 -39.10
C MET A 150 -3.27 10.45 -39.03
N SER A 151 -4.51 10.79 -38.67
CA SER A 151 -4.97 12.18 -38.62
C SER A 151 -4.45 12.97 -37.42
N VAL A 152 -4.44 12.38 -36.22
CA VAL A 152 -4.14 13.09 -34.96
C VAL A 152 -2.66 13.00 -34.59
N LEU A 153 -1.99 11.88 -34.91
CA LEU A 153 -0.65 11.59 -34.42
C LEU A 153 0.42 11.63 -35.51
N LYS A 154 0.24 10.88 -36.62
CA LYS A 154 1.27 10.79 -37.67
C LYS A 154 1.40 12.09 -38.48
N ARG A 155 0.29 12.60 -39.04
CA ARG A 155 0.31 13.81 -39.92
C ARG A 155 0.70 15.08 -39.18
N THR A 156 0.46 15.14 -37.88
CA THR A 156 0.73 16.29 -37.01
C THR A 156 2.17 16.31 -36.50
N GLY A 157 2.90 15.20 -36.67
CA GLY A 157 4.25 15.00 -36.14
C GLY A 157 4.29 14.61 -34.67
N VAL A 158 3.14 14.38 -34.02
CA VAL A 158 3.10 14.00 -32.60
C VAL A 158 3.76 12.66 -32.38
N HIS A 159 3.59 11.70 -33.28
CA HIS A 159 4.27 10.41 -33.22
C HIS A 159 5.27 10.32 -34.37
N SER A 160 6.56 10.37 -34.04
CA SER A 160 7.66 10.47 -35.02
C SER A 160 8.86 9.60 -34.61
N PRO A 161 9.78 9.29 -35.54
CA PRO A 161 11.00 8.55 -35.22
C PRO A 161 11.91 9.36 -34.29
N ASP A 162 12.49 8.68 -33.30
CA ASP A 162 13.54 9.14 -32.39
C ASP A 162 14.65 8.07 -32.35
N GLY A 163 15.63 8.22 -33.24
CA GLY A 163 16.65 7.19 -33.50
C GLY A 163 16.04 5.91 -34.09
N TYR A 164 16.25 4.77 -33.44
CA TYR A 164 15.73 3.45 -33.87
C TYR A 164 14.33 3.15 -33.34
N ARG A 165 13.72 4.06 -32.59
CA ARG A 165 12.40 3.88 -31.97
C ARG A 165 11.48 5.03 -32.35
N TRP A 166 10.21 4.87 -32.08
CA TRP A 166 9.24 5.96 -32.15
C TRP A 166 8.93 6.49 -30.76
N LYS A 167 8.53 7.76 -30.67
CA LYS A 167 8.11 8.40 -29.41
C LYS A 167 7.08 9.49 -29.70
N PHE A 168 6.42 9.94 -28.63
CA PHE A 168 5.57 11.13 -28.68
C PHE A 168 6.38 12.42 -28.49
N HIS A 169 6.13 13.39 -29.35
CA HIS A 169 6.78 14.69 -29.39
C HIS A 169 5.75 15.82 -29.59
N PRO A 170 6.11 17.07 -29.28
CA PRO A 170 5.30 18.21 -29.64
C PRO A 170 5.03 18.25 -31.16
N PRO A 171 3.78 18.52 -31.59
CA PRO A 171 3.45 18.64 -33.00
C PRO A 171 4.20 19.80 -33.66
N HIS A 172 4.36 19.74 -34.97
CA HIS A 172 4.94 20.86 -35.72
C HIS A 172 4.08 22.13 -35.59
N LYS A 173 4.68 23.33 -35.60
CA LYS A 173 3.97 24.61 -35.40
C LYS A 173 2.81 24.88 -36.38
N ARG A 174 2.88 24.30 -37.59
CA ARG A 174 1.83 24.43 -38.62
C ARG A 174 0.74 23.36 -38.51
N SER A 175 0.86 22.44 -37.55
CA SER A 175 -0.11 21.38 -37.31
C SER A 175 -1.42 21.94 -36.79
N GLY A 176 -2.53 21.36 -37.24
CA GLY A 176 -3.86 21.71 -36.78
C GLY A 176 -4.09 21.45 -35.29
N VAL A 177 -3.23 20.71 -34.60
CA VAL A 177 -3.36 20.43 -33.15
C VAL A 177 -2.32 21.15 -32.30
N TYR A 178 -1.50 22.04 -32.87
CA TYR A 178 -0.39 22.68 -32.16
C TYR A 178 -0.81 23.45 -30.90
N TYR A 179 -1.81 24.31 -31.03
CA TYR A 179 -2.31 25.10 -29.90
C TYR A 179 -3.00 24.25 -28.83
N LEU A 180 -3.60 23.14 -29.25
CA LEU A 180 -4.24 22.19 -28.34
C LEU A 180 -3.20 21.43 -27.52
N TRP A 181 -2.14 20.93 -28.16
CA TRP A 181 -0.99 20.34 -27.45
C TRP A 181 -0.43 21.33 -26.42
N LYS A 182 -0.17 22.57 -26.85
CA LYS A 182 0.37 23.61 -25.96
C LYS A 182 -0.53 23.88 -24.76
N ALA A 183 -1.83 24.01 -24.97
CA ALA A 183 -2.79 24.21 -23.88
C ALA A 183 -2.79 23.04 -22.87
N ILE A 184 -2.70 21.79 -23.34
CA ILE A 184 -2.61 20.61 -22.47
C ILE A 184 -1.27 20.60 -21.71
N GLU A 185 -0.17 20.84 -22.41
CA GLU A 185 1.18 20.90 -21.83
C GLU A 185 1.28 21.99 -20.76
N ASP A 186 0.86 23.21 -21.07
CA ASP A 186 0.90 24.36 -20.16
C ASP A 186 0.00 24.11 -18.93
N PHE A 187 -1.20 23.53 -19.13
CA PHE A 187 -2.07 23.13 -18.03
C PHE A 187 -1.38 22.11 -17.11
N CYS A 188 -0.84 21.04 -17.68
CA CYS A 188 -0.15 20.01 -16.93
C CYS A 188 1.06 20.58 -16.16
N VAL A 189 1.89 21.41 -16.79
CA VAL A 189 3.06 22.03 -16.17
C VAL A 189 2.68 23.03 -15.08
N SER A 190 1.52 23.69 -15.16
CA SER A 190 1.05 24.60 -14.12
C SER A 190 0.69 23.90 -12.79
N ALA A 191 0.50 22.57 -12.79
CA ALA A 191 0.12 21.77 -11.64
C ALA A 191 1.31 21.43 -10.70
N ILE A 192 2.14 22.42 -10.34
CA ILE A 192 3.35 22.24 -9.52
C ILE A 192 3.01 22.05 -8.04
N ASP A 193 2.22 22.98 -7.50
CA ASP A 193 1.98 23.09 -6.06
C ASP A 193 1.05 21.97 -5.56
N SER A 194 -0.02 21.70 -6.31
CA SER A 194 -1.02 20.70 -5.98
C SER A 194 -1.56 20.00 -7.23
N PRO A 195 -2.07 18.76 -7.10
CA PRO A 195 -2.78 18.10 -8.19
C PRO A 195 -3.95 18.95 -8.70
N VAL A 196 -4.08 19.11 -10.02
CA VAL A 196 -5.16 19.85 -10.67
C VAL A 196 -6.07 18.89 -11.41
N SER A 197 -7.39 19.08 -11.31
CA SER A 197 -8.38 18.19 -11.91
C SER A 197 -8.38 18.26 -13.44
N LEU A 198 -8.41 17.11 -14.12
CA LEU A 198 -8.53 17.08 -15.57
C LEU A 198 -9.90 17.57 -16.06
N ASN A 199 -10.92 17.69 -15.21
CA ASN A 199 -12.16 18.35 -15.59
C ASN A 199 -11.93 19.83 -15.98
N GLU A 200 -11.05 20.53 -15.28
CA GLU A 200 -10.70 21.92 -15.59
C GLU A 200 -10.03 22.04 -16.97
N LEU A 201 -9.16 21.08 -17.32
CA LEU A 201 -8.60 21.00 -18.66
C LEU A 201 -9.69 20.85 -19.72
N TYR A 202 -10.67 19.98 -19.50
CA TYR A 202 -11.78 19.80 -20.43
C TYR A 202 -12.60 21.10 -20.59
N ASP A 203 -12.83 21.83 -19.50
CA ASP A 203 -13.54 23.11 -19.52
C ASP A 203 -12.76 24.20 -20.28
N ILE A 204 -11.44 24.27 -20.08
CA ILE A 204 -10.57 25.22 -20.80
C ILE A 204 -10.58 24.93 -22.30
N LEU A 205 -10.42 23.67 -22.69
CA LEU A 205 -10.31 23.28 -24.10
C LEU A 205 -11.64 23.37 -24.86
N GLN A 206 -12.77 23.21 -24.18
CA GLN A 206 -14.10 23.33 -24.80
C GLN A 206 -14.53 24.78 -25.02
N LYS A 207 -13.93 25.75 -24.29
CA LYS A 207 -14.23 27.17 -24.42
C LYS A 207 -13.38 27.85 -25.51
N PRO A 208 -13.78 29.03 -26.01
CA PRO A 208 -12.91 29.88 -26.80
C PRO A 208 -11.58 30.16 -26.05
N PRO A 209 -10.43 30.23 -26.75
CA PRO A 209 -10.27 30.26 -28.21
C PRO A 209 -10.14 28.88 -28.87
N TYR A 210 -10.42 27.78 -28.16
CA TYR A 210 -10.16 26.42 -28.63
C TYR A 210 -11.42 25.73 -29.20
N GLY A 211 -12.52 25.70 -28.45
CA GLY A 211 -13.78 25.09 -28.94
C GLY A 211 -13.68 23.59 -29.27
N VAL A 212 -12.80 22.87 -28.57
CA VAL A 212 -12.44 21.48 -28.88
C VAL A 212 -13.60 20.55 -28.51
N LYS A 213 -13.87 19.57 -29.36
CA LYS A 213 -14.84 18.51 -29.05
C LYS A 213 -14.17 17.40 -28.24
N GLN A 214 -14.90 16.79 -27.30
CA GLN A 214 -14.31 15.86 -26.32
C GLN A 214 -13.60 14.64 -26.92
N GLY A 215 -13.99 14.20 -28.12
CA GLY A 215 -13.44 13.01 -28.75
C GLY A 215 -11.91 12.96 -28.85
N ILE A 216 -11.26 14.10 -29.13
CA ILE A 216 -9.81 14.20 -29.37
C ILE A 216 -8.98 14.32 -28.08
N ILE A 217 -9.54 14.91 -27.03
CA ILE A 217 -8.81 15.30 -25.82
C ILE A 217 -8.04 14.12 -25.20
N PRO A 218 -8.63 12.92 -25.01
CA PRO A 218 -7.92 11.76 -24.44
C PRO A 218 -6.65 11.35 -25.19
N VAL A 219 -6.68 11.43 -26.53
CA VAL A 219 -5.57 10.99 -27.38
C VAL A 219 -4.39 11.95 -27.27
N LEU A 220 -4.63 13.26 -27.37
CA LEU A 220 -3.56 14.25 -27.22
C LEU A 220 -3.06 14.35 -25.78
N LEU A 221 -3.96 14.21 -24.80
CA LEU A 221 -3.56 14.16 -23.40
C LEU A 221 -2.62 12.98 -23.13
N LEU A 222 -2.94 11.78 -23.60
CA LEU A 222 -2.05 10.63 -23.46
C LEU A 222 -0.68 10.90 -24.09
N ALA A 223 -0.65 11.48 -25.29
CA ALA A 223 0.60 11.80 -25.95
C ALA A 223 1.45 12.82 -25.16
N VAL A 224 0.84 13.85 -24.55
CA VAL A 224 1.53 14.79 -23.65
C VAL A 224 2.04 14.09 -22.40
N LEU A 225 1.20 13.26 -21.77
CA LEU A 225 1.59 12.51 -20.59
C LEU A 225 2.77 11.57 -20.90
N SER A 226 2.77 10.89 -22.04
CA SER A 226 3.90 10.03 -22.47
C SER A 226 5.14 10.85 -22.81
N HIS A 227 4.99 12.02 -23.44
CA HIS A 227 6.12 12.91 -23.72
C HIS A 227 6.83 13.37 -22.43
N GLN A 228 6.05 13.66 -21.38
CA GLN A 228 6.55 14.11 -20.07
C GLN A 228 6.50 12.98 -19.02
N ASN A 229 6.78 11.73 -19.42
CA ASN A 229 6.55 10.54 -18.59
C ASN A 229 7.23 10.57 -17.21
N ASP A 230 8.40 11.18 -17.13
CA ASP A 230 9.16 11.25 -15.88
C ASP A 230 8.72 12.37 -14.94
N TYR A 231 8.03 13.41 -15.44
CA TYR A 231 7.71 14.62 -14.68
C TYR A 231 6.22 14.78 -14.36
N LEU A 232 5.34 14.08 -15.08
CA LEU A 232 3.89 14.11 -14.82
C LEU A 232 3.42 12.86 -14.10
N SER A 233 2.82 13.06 -12.94
CA SER A 233 2.07 12.05 -12.20
C SER A 233 0.58 12.16 -12.48
N VAL A 234 -0.10 11.02 -12.53
CA VAL A 234 -1.54 10.92 -12.73
C VAL A 234 -2.16 10.28 -11.50
N TYR A 235 -3.29 10.82 -11.06
CA TYR A 235 -4.04 10.33 -9.91
C TYR A 235 -5.49 10.04 -10.30
N ILE A 236 -6.05 8.99 -9.70
CA ILE A 236 -7.47 8.64 -9.78
C ILE A 236 -8.01 8.62 -8.35
N ASP A 237 -9.00 9.46 -8.05
CA ASP A 237 -9.60 9.59 -6.71
C ASP A 237 -8.53 9.77 -5.61
N GLY A 238 -7.55 10.65 -5.89
CA GLY A 238 -6.42 10.93 -5.01
C GLY A 238 -5.33 9.85 -4.93
N SER A 239 -5.50 8.72 -5.63
CA SER A 239 -4.52 7.62 -5.63
C SER A 239 -3.58 7.72 -6.84
N TYR A 240 -2.27 7.66 -6.61
CA TYR A 240 -1.25 7.71 -7.66
C TYR A 240 -1.30 6.47 -8.57
N ILE A 241 -1.26 6.70 -9.89
CA ILE A 241 -1.34 5.66 -10.93
C ILE A 241 -0.01 5.55 -11.68
N PRO A 242 0.83 4.56 -11.36
CA PRO A 242 2.13 4.38 -12.00
C PRO A 242 2.05 3.82 -13.42
N VAL A 243 0.98 3.08 -13.76
CA VAL A 243 0.80 2.46 -15.07
C VAL A 243 -0.61 2.79 -15.56
N LEU A 244 -0.70 3.40 -16.73
CA LEU A 244 -1.98 3.73 -17.36
C LEU A 244 -2.43 2.58 -18.26
N GLY A 245 -3.68 2.14 -18.13
CA GLY A 245 -4.38 1.27 -19.07
C GLY A 245 -5.50 1.99 -19.82
N ALA A 246 -6.04 1.33 -20.84
CA ALA A 246 -7.12 1.88 -21.66
C ALA A 246 -8.42 2.11 -20.87
N GLU A 247 -8.66 1.29 -19.84
CA GLU A 247 -9.78 1.42 -18.89
C GLU A 247 -9.75 2.75 -18.12
N HIS A 248 -8.57 3.26 -17.78
CA HIS A 248 -8.45 4.57 -17.15
C HIS A 248 -8.93 5.67 -18.09
N PHE A 249 -8.61 5.59 -19.39
CA PHE A 249 -9.06 6.60 -20.36
C PHE A 249 -10.55 6.49 -20.70
N GLU A 250 -11.14 5.29 -20.64
CA GLU A 250 -12.60 5.15 -20.73
C GLU A 250 -13.31 5.81 -19.55
N LEU A 251 -12.77 5.64 -18.34
CA LEU A 251 -13.30 6.30 -17.15
C LEU A 251 -13.09 7.81 -17.23
N LEU A 252 -11.91 8.28 -17.67
CA LEU A 252 -11.59 9.69 -17.86
C LEU A 252 -12.60 10.41 -18.76
N VAL A 253 -13.00 9.78 -19.86
CA VAL A 253 -13.98 10.36 -20.79
C VAL A 253 -15.35 10.54 -20.12
N LYS A 254 -15.73 9.63 -19.22
CA LYS A 254 -17.03 9.65 -18.55
C LYS A 254 -17.04 10.54 -17.31
N LYS A 255 -15.92 10.57 -16.58
CA LYS A 255 -15.76 11.19 -15.27
C LYS A 255 -14.38 11.86 -15.16
N PRO A 256 -14.12 12.94 -15.91
CA PRO A 256 -12.83 13.63 -15.87
C PRO A 256 -12.53 14.23 -14.49
N GLU A 257 -13.53 14.49 -13.65
CA GLU A 257 -13.41 15.03 -12.29
C GLU A 257 -12.67 14.09 -11.32
N LEU A 258 -12.68 12.78 -11.58
CA LEU A 258 -11.97 11.80 -10.76
C LEU A 258 -10.45 11.82 -11.00
N PHE A 259 -10.01 12.42 -12.10
CA PHE A 259 -8.62 12.42 -12.50
C PHE A 259 -7.97 13.75 -12.16
N SER A 260 -6.73 13.68 -11.69
CA SER A 260 -5.87 14.85 -11.55
C SER A 260 -4.46 14.56 -12.03
N VAL A 261 -3.77 15.63 -12.41
CA VAL A 261 -2.35 15.59 -12.78
C VAL A 261 -1.56 16.47 -11.84
N ARG A 262 -0.32 16.06 -11.59
CA ARG A 262 0.65 16.87 -10.87
C ARG A 262 1.95 16.87 -11.66
N TYR A 263 2.52 18.04 -11.84
CA TYR A 263 3.86 18.21 -12.36
C TYR A 263 4.84 18.29 -11.21
N PHE A 264 5.90 17.51 -11.26
CA PHE A 264 7.01 17.67 -10.34
C PHE A 264 8.30 17.76 -11.14
N GLU A 265 9.07 18.79 -10.82
CA GLU A 265 10.39 18.98 -11.40
C GLU A 265 11.46 18.52 -10.42
N ILE A 266 12.38 17.67 -10.87
CA ILE A 266 13.55 17.27 -10.08
C ILE A 266 14.67 18.29 -10.36
N THR A 267 14.51 19.49 -9.79
CA THR A 267 15.49 20.57 -9.86
C THR A 267 15.99 20.98 -8.47
N GLY A 268 17.07 21.76 -8.43
CA GLY A 268 17.64 22.27 -7.17
C GLY A 268 18.00 21.17 -6.16
N LEU A 269 17.50 21.31 -4.92
CA LEU A 269 17.74 20.35 -3.84
C LEU A 269 17.12 18.98 -4.10
N LYS A 270 15.96 18.90 -4.77
CA LYS A 270 15.33 17.61 -5.12
C LYS A 270 16.27 16.76 -6.00
N LYS A 271 16.98 17.41 -6.92
CA LYS A 271 18.00 16.75 -7.76
C LYS A 271 19.18 16.24 -6.95
N GLN A 272 19.67 17.04 -6.00
CA GLN A 272 20.78 16.61 -5.12
C GLN A 272 20.37 15.42 -4.25
N VAL A 273 19.16 15.43 -3.68
CA VAL A 273 18.61 14.28 -2.92
C VAL A 273 18.54 13.05 -3.81
N PHE A 274 18.07 13.21 -5.04
CA PHE A 274 17.99 12.12 -6.00
C PHE A 274 19.37 11.52 -6.29
N GLU A 275 20.38 12.34 -6.60
CA GLU A 275 21.74 11.90 -6.89
C GLU A 275 22.37 11.16 -5.69
N GLU A 276 22.30 11.77 -4.50
CA GLU A 276 22.86 11.23 -3.25
C GLU A 276 22.22 9.89 -2.83
N LEU A 277 20.91 9.72 -3.04
CA LEU A 277 20.21 8.47 -2.74
C LEU A 277 20.39 7.42 -3.83
N SER A 278 20.52 7.83 -5.09
CA SER A 278 20.77 6.92 -6.21
C SER A 278 22.09 6.17 -6.04
N GLU A 279 23.15 6.84 -5.57
CA GLU A 279 24.45 6.21 -5.28
C GLU A 279 24.35 5.03 -4.30
N VAL A 280 23.44 5.13 -3.33
CA VAL A 280 23.26 4.13 -2.27
C VAL A 280 22.40 2.95 -2.73
N ILE A 281 21.44 3.22 -3.62
CA ILE A 281 20.37 2.28 -4.01
C ILE A 281 20.69 1.54 -5.33
N ALA A 282 21.74 1.95 -6.06
CA ALA A 282 22.13 1.50 -7.40
C ALA A 282 22.32 -0.02 -7.65
N ALA A 283 22.15 -0.87 -6.63
CA ALA A 283 22.23 -2.33 -6.79
C ALA A 283 21.03 -2.95 -7.56
N SER A 284 19.95 -2.21 -7.77
CA SER A 284 18.73 -2.73 -8.41
C SER A 284 18.49 -2.05 -9.76
N LYS A 285 19.15 -2.51 -10.84
CA LYS A 285 18.77 -2.10 -12.21
C LYS A 285 17.30 -2.48 -12.45
N VAL A 286 16.41 -1.49 -12.47
CA VAL A 286 15.03 -1.67 -12.92
C VAL A 286 15.10 -2.08 -14.38
N LYS A 287 14.80 -3.35 -14.67
CA LYS A 287 14.72 -3.87 -16.04
C LYS A 287 13.64 -3.10 -16.78
N ASP A 288 14.01 -2.28 -17.77
CA ASP A 288 13.24 -1.86 -18.95
C ASP A 288 11.69 -1.79 -18.76
N GLN A 289 11.21 -1.13 -17.70
CA GLN A 289 9.77 -0.96 -17.40
C GLN A 289 9.21 0.26 -18.15
N LYS A 290 9.22 0.21 -19.49
CA LYS A 290 8.92 1.36 -20.37
C LYS A 290 7.53 1.97 -20.19
N GLN A 291 6.59 1.25 -19.59
CA GLN A 291 5.20 1.69 -19.39
C GLN A 291 4.95 2.36 -18.03
N VAL A 292 5.94 2.37 -17.15
CA VAL A 292 5.79 2.94 -15.82
C VAL A 292 6.09 4.44 -15.87
N ARG A 293 5.24 5.25 -15.24
CA ARG A 293 5.43 6.70 -15.09
C ARG A 293 6.42 7.00 -13.98
N ASN A 294 7.12 8.13 -14.10
CA ASN A 294 8.02 8.63 -13.07
C ASN A 294 9.11 7.60 -12.70
N LEU A 295 9.66 6.91 -13.71
CA LEU A 295 10.64 5.83 -13.54
C LEU A 295 11.85 6.29 -12.75
N THR A 296 12.32 7.50 -13.04
CA THR A 296 13.43 8.13 -12.34
C THR A 296 13.15 8.14 -10.84
N LEU A 297 12.05 8.75 -10.39
CA LEU A 297 11.63 8.79 -8.98
C LEU A 297 11.39 7.39 -8.37
N LEU A 298 10.69 6.53 -9.11
CA LEU A 298 10.37 5.17 -8.66
C LEU A 298 11.60 4.28 -8.53
N SER A 299 12.71 4.58 -9.23
CA SER A 299 13.97 3.83 -9.11
C SER A 299 14.57 3.92 -7.71
N ILE A 300 14.30 5.00 -6.97
CA ILE A 300 14.73 5.21 -5.58
C ILE A 300 13.67 4.70 -4.61
N VAL A 301 12.40 5.06 -4.84
CA VAL A 301 11.31 4.76 -3.91
C VAL A 301 11.02 3.25 -3.83
N ASN A 302 10.99 2.54 -4.96
CA ASN A 302 10.63 1.13 -4.99
C ASN A 302 11.58 0.24 -4.17
N PRO A 303 12.92 0.38 -4.26
CA PRO A 303 13.84 -0.35 -3.39
C PRO A 303 13.61 -0.09 -1.90
N LEU A 304 13.32 1.15 -1.50
CA LEU A 304 13.09 1.51 -0.09
C LEU A 304 11.79 0.88 0.43
N VAL A 305 10.70 0.97 -0.34
CA VAL A 305 9.42 0.32 0.01
C VAL A 305 9.58 -1.21 0.05
N LYS A 306 10.27 -1.80 -0.92
CA LYS A 306 10.56 -3.26 -0.93
C LYS A 306 11.42 -3.69 0.25
N PHE A 307 12.38 -2.86 0.68
CA PHE A 307 13.16 -3.11 1.87
C PHE A 307 12.24 -3.19 3.10
N ALA A 308 11.38 -2.19 3.32
CA ALA A 308 10.44 -2.18 4.44
C ALA A 308 9.46 -3.36 4.40
N GLN A 309 8.97 -3.73 3.21
CA GLN A 309 8.11 -4.89 3.02
C GLN A 309 8.79 -6.23 3.30
N LYS A 310 10.12 -6.33 3.12
CA LYS A 310 10.90 -7.55 3.43
C LYS A 310 11.28 -7.69 4.90
N LEU A 311 11.11 -6.64 5.71
CA LEU A 311 11.41 -6.72 7.14
C LEU A 311 10.58 -7.83 7.83
N PRO A 312 11.15 -8.53 8.83
CA PRO A 312 10.40 -9.49 9.66
C PRO A 312 9.15 -8.84 10.27
N LYS A 313 8.09 -9.63 10.52
CA LYS A 313 6.85 -9.10 11.12
C LYS A 313 7.11 -8.45 12.48
N PHE A 314 8.03 -8.99 13.27
CA PHE A 314 8.53 -8.40 14.51
C PHE A 314 9.01 -6.95 14.30
N THR A 315 9.97 -6.73 13.39
CA THR A 315 10.52 -5.39 13.10
C THR A 315 9.45 -4.41 12.61
N LYS A 316 8.45 -4.92 11.88
CA LYS A 316 7.33 -4.10 11.41
C LYS A 316 6.43 -3.58 12.54
N ASN A 317 6.40 -4.25 13.68
CA ASN A 317 5.45 -4.01 14.76
C ASN A 317 6.10 -3.58 16.09
N THR A 318 7.42 -3.68 16.24
CA THR A 318 8.12 -3.34 17.50
C THR A 318 8.17 -1.84 17.73
N ASP A 319 7.95 -1.43 18.98
CA ASP A 319 8.16 -0.07 19.47
C ASP A 319 9.54 0.10 20.14
N ASN A 320 10.32 -0.97 20.24
CA ASN A 320 11.67 -0.95 20.84
C ASN A 320 12.76 -0.57 19.84
N ILE A 321 12.52 0.50 19.09
CA ILE A 321 13.45 1.13 18.13
C ILE A 321 13.36 2.65 18.32
N SER A 322 14.30 3.40 17.72
CA SER A 322 14.27 4.87 17.80
C SER A 322 12.98 5.44 17.20
N ASP A 323 12.55 6.61 17.66
CA ASP A 323 11.33 7.26 17.16
C ASP A 323 11.47 7.62 15.67
N GLU A 324 12.67 7.99 15.21
CA GLU A 324 12.95 8.18 13.79
C GLU A 324 12.84 6.87 12.99
N ALA A 325 13.27 5.73 13.56
CA ALA A 325 13.10 4.43 12.91
C ALA A 325 11.63 4.00 12.80
N LYS A 326 10.81 4.30 13.81
CA LYS A 326 9.35 4.10 13.72
C LYS A 326 8.76 4.95 12.61
N ALA A 327 9.07 6.24 12.60
CA ALA A 327 8.55 7.18 11.61
C ALA A 327 8.96 6.78 10.17
N VAL A 328 10.22 6.40 9.95
CA VAL A 328 10.70 5.96 8.63
C VAL A 328 10.05 4.64 8.21
N ARG A 329 9.94 3.67 9.13
CA ARG A 329 9.25 2.41 8.87
C ARG A 329 7.80 2.65 8.43
N ASP A 330 7.07 3.45 9.19
CA ASP A 330 5.65 3.70 8.97
C ASP A 330 5.44 4.51 7.67
N ALA A 331 6.33 5.46 7.37
CA ALA A 331 6.34 6.18 6.11
C ALA A 331 6.53 5.24 4.91
N LEU A 332 7.48 4.30 4.98
CA LEU A 332 7.75 3.35 3.89
C LEU A 332 6.64 2.30 3.72
N LEU A 333 6.00 1.85 4.81
CA LEU A 333 4.92 0.86 4.75
C LEU A 333 3.59 1.45 4.26
N ASN A 334 3.32 2.71 4.58
CA ASN A 334 2.06 3.40 4.23
C ASN A 334 2.19 4.33 3.01
N ALA A 335 3.30 4.27 2.29
CA ALA A 335 3.57 5.12 1.12
C ALA A 335 2.51 4.95 0.03
N LYS A 336 1.83 6.05 -0.32
CA LYS A 336 0.86 6.12 -1.43
C LYS A 336 1.37 6.91 -2.62
N ASP A 337 2.12 7.97 -2.35
CA ASP A 337 2.67 8.88 -3.35
C ASP A 337 4.21 8.90 -3.25
N PRO A 338 4.93 8.52 -4.33
CA PRO A 338 6.40 8.50 -4.34
C PRO A 338 7.07 9.86 -4.13
N ASP A 339 6.51 10.96 -4.66
CA ASP A 339 7.10 12.31 -4.54
C ASP A 339 6.95 12.80 -3.10
N VAL A 340 5.73 12.66 -2.55
CA VAL A 340 5.45 13.02 -1.16
C VAL A 340 6.32 12.20 -0.20
N LEU A 341 6.47 10.89 -0.45
CA LEU A 341 7.32 10.05 0.38
C LEU A 341 8.78 10.55 0.39
N LEU A 342 9.35 10.80 -0.78
CA LEU A 342 10.79 11.07 -0.91
C LEU A 342 11.18 12.47 -0.42
N PHE A 343 10.36 13.48 -0.71
CA PHE A 343 10.72 14.88 -0.46
C PHE A 343 10.01 15.51 0.73
N ASN A 344 8.98 14.86 1.27
CA ASN A 344 8.24 15.36 2.43
C ASN A 344 8.31 14.37 3.61
N THR A 345 7.68 13.19 3.47
CA THR A 345 7.47 12.25 4.58
C THR A 345 8.79 11.68 5.12
N LEU A 346 9.73 11.26 4.26
CA LEU A 346 11.01 10.71 4.71
C LEU A 346 11.93 11.76 5.36
N PRO A 347 12.13 12.96 4.79
CA PRO A 347 12.85 14.04 5.48
C PRO A 347 12.28 14.34 6.87
N GLN A 348 10.95 14.49 6.98
CA GLN A 348 10.27 14.72 8.26
C GLN A 348 10.45 13.58 9.24
N ALA A 349 10.34 12.33 8.78
CA ALA A 349 10.57 11.14 9.61
C ALA A 349 12.01 11.06 10.16
N CYS A 350 12.98 11.62 9.43
CA CYS A 350 14.38 11.73 9.86
C CYS A 350 14.67 12.99 10.71
N GLY A 351 13.67 13.83 11.00
CA GLY A 351 13.81 15.06 11.79
C GLY A 351 14.24 16.31 11.00
N PHE A 352 14.10 16.30 9.67
CA PHE A 352 14.40 17.44 8.79
C PHE A 352 13.13 18.10 8.27
N SER A 353 13.22 19.37 7.85
CA SER A 353 12.13 20.04 7.12
C SER A 353 11.90 19.38 5.75
N PHE A 354 10.71 19.57 5.19
CA PHE A 354 10.41 19.14 3.82
C PHE A 354 11.38 19.80 2.82
N ILE A 355 11.69 19.09 1.75
CA ILE A 355 12.66 19.51 0.75
C ILE A 355 11.90 20.15 -0.41
N ASP A 356 11.84 21.47 -0.39
CA ASP A 356 11.31 22.27 -1.49
C ASP A 356 12.39 22.51 -2.56
N ALA A 357 11.99 22.57 -3.83
CA ALA A 357 12.85 22.94 -4.95
C ALA A 357 13.46 24.34 -4.77
N ASN A 358 12.76 25.22 -4.04
CA ASN A 358 13.16 26.62 -3.80
C ASN A 358 13.89 26.87 -2.46
N ALA A 359 14.09 25.85 -1.63
CA ALA A 359 14.76 26.03 -0.33
C ALA A 359 16.27 26.33 -0.50
N SER A 360 16.86 27.05 0.47
CA SER A 360 18.27 27.48 0.46
C SER A 360 19.23 26.34 0.11
N ARG A 361 20.22 26.62 -0.77
CA ARG A 361 21.16 25.67 -1.42
C ARG A 361 22.18 25.00 -0.48
N ASP A 362 21.86 24.80 0.79
CA ASP A 362 22.79 24.18 1.72
C ASP A 362 22.83 22.66 1.52
N SER A 363 23.75 22.22 0.66
CA SER A 363 24.02 20.82 0.36
C SER A 363 24.36 19.96 1.59
N SER A 364 24.72 20.59 2.72
CA SER A 364 25.01 19.87 3.97
C SER A 364 23.75 19.20 4.56
N ILE A 365 22.57 19.78 4.34
CA ILE A 365 21.29 19.23 4.81
C ILE A 365 20.99 17.91 4.11
N VAL A 366 21.18 17.86 2.78
CA VAL A 366 20.93 16.65 1.97
C VAL A 366 21.86 15.51 2.39
N LYS A 367 23.15 15.80 2.61
CA LYS A 367 24.12 14.79 3.07
C LYS A 367 23.81 14.28 4.48
N SER A 368 23.37 15.18 5.37
CA SER A 368 22.95 14.83 6.73
C SER A 368 21.70 13.96 6.72
N PHE A 369 20.72 14.31 5.88
CA PHE A 369 19.52 13.50 5.65
C PHE A 369 19.88 12.10 5.13
N ARG A 370 20.72 12.00 4.08
CA ARG A 370 21.22 10.71 3.56
C ARG A 370 21.84 9.88 4.67
N LYS A 371 22.75 10.45 5.46
CA LYS A 371 23.44 9.75 6.55
C LYS A 371 22.45 9.23 7.59
N LYS A 372 21.51 10.07 8.02
CA LYS A 372 20.49 9.69 9.01
C LYS A 372 19.57 8.60 8.46
N LEU A 373 19.11 8.71 7.21
CA LEU A 373 18.28 7.70 6.57
C LEU A 373 19.00 6.34 6.50
N ILE A 374 20.27 6.30 6.11
CA ILE A 374 21.06 5.06 6.07
C ILE A 374 21.19 4.45 7.47
N GLN A 375 21.50 5.26 8.48
CA GLN A 375 21.59 4.79 9.87
C GLN A 375 20.27 4.19 10.35
N THR A 376 19.15 4.85 10.04
CA THR A 376 17.81 4.38 10.39
C THR A 376 17.47 3.06 9.68
N LEU A 377 17.79 2.94 8.39
CA LEU A 377 17.58 1.69 7.63
C LEU A 377 18.44 0.54 8.19
N GLN A 378 19.69 0.81 8.57
CA GLN A 378 20.57 -0.18 9.22
C GLN A 378 20.04 -0.60 10.59
N GLN A 379 19.48 0.33 11.37
CA GLN A 379 18.82 0.02 12.64
C GLN A 379 17.61 -0.89 12.43
N LEU A 380 16.77 -0.61 11.44
CA LEU A 380 15.63 -1.47 11.10
C LEU A 380 16.11 -2.87 10.68
N GLN A 381 17.14 -2.97 9.84
CA GLN A 381 17.69 -4.25 9.39
C GLN A 381 18.27 -5.08 10.53
N SER A 382 18.97 -4.45 11.47
CA SER A 382 19.63 -5.13 12.59
C SER A 382 18.71 -5.40 13.79
N SER A 383 17.54 -4.75 13.87
CA SER A 383 16.60 -4.87 15.00
C SER A 383 16.28 -6.32 15.40
N TYR A 384 15.93 -7.17 14.43
CA TYR A 384 15.61 -8.57 14.66
C TYR A 384 16.84 -9.38 15.09
N ASP A 385 18.00 -9.12 14.47
CA ASP A 385 19.25 -9.80 14.82
C ASP A 385 19.73 -9.41 16.23
N ASN A 386 19.50 -8.17 16.66
CA ASN A 386 19.78 -7.70 18.02
C ASN A 386 18.89 -8.42 19.05
N VAL A 387 17.61 -8.63 18.75
CA VAL A 387 16.72 -9.42 19.62
C VAL A 387 17.22 -10.86 19.74
N LEU A 388 17.61 -11.50 18.63
CA LEU A 388 18.18 -12.85 18.68
C LEU A 388 19.48 -12.89 19.50
N ALA A 389 20.35 -11.88 19.35
CA ALA A 389 21.60 -11.78 20.12
C ALA A 389 21.34 -11.60 21.63
N ASN A 390 20.35 -10.79 22.00
CA ASN A 390 19.92 -10.60 23.39
C ASN A 390 19.35 -11.90 23.97
N CYS A 391 18.45 -12.56 23.25
CA CYS A 391 17.91 -13.86 23.69
C CYS A 391 19.00 -14.93 23.84
N LYS A 392 19.97 -14.98 22.92
CA LYS A 392 21.15 -15.85 23.04
C LYS A 392 21.92 -15.55 24.33
N ALA A 393 22.18 -14.27 24.61
CA ALA A 393 22.92 -13.87 25.81
C ALA A 393 22.19 -14.30 27.08
N LEU A 394 20.87 -14.07 27.16
CA LEU A 394 20.03 -14.49 28.28
C LEU A 394 20.07 -16.01 28.50
N ILE A 395 19.99 -16.81 27.43
CA ILE A 395 20.09 -18.27 27.53
C ILE A 395 21.48 -18.68 28.05
N CYS A 396 22.55 -18.15 27.46
CA CYS A 396 23.93 -18.46 27.89
C CYS A 396 24.17 -18.10 29.35
N ASP A 397 23.71 -16.91 29.78
CA ASP A 397 23.88 -16.41 31.15
C ASP A 397 23.10 -17.29 32.14
N ALA A 398 21.88 -17.73 31.80
CA ALA A 398 21.08 -18.58 32.66
C ALA A 398 21.63 -20.03 32.80
N PHE A 399 22.37 -20.52 31.80
CA PHE A 399 23.15 -21.77 31.88
C PHE A 399 24.58 -21.57 32.42
N SER A 400 25.00 -20.33 32.71
CA SER A 400 26.36 -20.01 33.16
C SER A 400 27.47 -20.45 32.20
N ILE A 401 27.17 -20.43 30.89
CA ILE A 401 28.11 -20.80 29.82
C ILE A 401 28.63 -19.51 29.16
N LYS A 402 29.91 -19.49 28.76
CA LYS A 402 30.44 -18.41 27.90
C LYS A 402 29.51 -18.15 26.72
N LYS A 403 29.36 -16.88 26.29
CA LYS A 403 28.40 -16.38 25.26
C LYS A 403 28.63 -16.91 23.82
N ASP A 404 28.88 -18.20 23.67
CA ASP A 404 29.11 -18.91 22.43
C ASP A 404 28.01 -19.96 22.22
N LEU A 405 27.33 -19.87 21.07
CA LEU A 405 26.24 -20.79 20.68
C LEU A 405 26.74 -22.22 20.54
N LYS A 406 27.99 -22.41 20.09
CA LYS A 406 28.55 -23.76 19.90
C LYS A 406 28.74 -24.46 21.24
N ASN A 407 29.19 -23.75 22.26
CA ASN A 407 29.35 -24.29 23.61
C ASN A 407 27.99 -24.60 24.25
N LEU A 408 27.01 -23.70 24.09
CA LEU A 408 25.64 -23.95 24.52
C LEU A 408 25.05 -25.20 23.86
N ARG A 409 25.18 -25.33 22.53
CA ARG A 409 24.68 -26.49 21.77
C ARG A 409 25.35 -27.80 22.16
N LYS A 410 26.68 -27.78 22.36
CA LYS A 410 27.43 -28.94 22.87
C LYS A 410 26.98 -29.34 24.27
N TYR A 411 26.85 -28.38 25.17
CA TYR A 411 26.40 -28.62 26.54
C TYR A 411 24.99 -29.21 26.56
N LEU A 412 24.02 -28.56 25.90
CA LEU A 412 22.65 -29.03 25.86
C LEU A 412 22.54 -30.41 25.20
N SER A 413 23.31 -30.69 24.15
CA SER A 413 23.36 -32.02 23.53
C SER A 413 23.94 -33.09 24.47
N ALA A 414 25.02 -32.78 25.20
CA ALA A 414 25.65 -33.72 26.13
C ALA A 414 24.76 -34.04 27.34
N VAL A 415 24.05 -33.05 27.87
CA VAL A 415 23.08 -33.26 28.95
C VAL A 415 21.86 -34.01 28.42
N THR A 416 21.34 -33.62 27.25
CA THR A 416 20.14 -34.24 26.68
C THR A 416 20.36 -35.69 26.26
N ASN A 417 21.53 -36.07 25.75
CA ASN A 417 21.82 -37.47 25.43
C ASN A 417 21.80 -38.38 26.66
N ARG A 418 22.03 -37.83 27.87
CA ARG A 418 21.89 -38.52 29.14
C ARG A 418 20.43 -38.59 29.62
N VAL A 419 19.60 -37.61 29.22
CA VAL A 419 18.16 -37.61 29.49
C VAL A 419 17.47 -38.58 28.52
N ASN A 420 16.99 -39.72 29.01
CA ASN A 420 16.24 -40.66 28.16
C ASN A 420 14.90 -40.02 27.71
N THR A 421 14.90 -39.44 26.50
CA THR A 421 13.82 -38.58 25.96
C THR A 421 12.45 -39.26 25.85
N ASN A 422 12.40 -40.59 25.94
CA ASN A 422 11.19 -41.39 25.79
C ASN A 422 10.57 -41.86 27.12
N THR A 423 11.25 -41.79 28.26
CA THR A 423 10.74 -42.39 29.53
C THR A 423 10.84 -41.50 30.77
N ALA A 424 11.73 -40.51 30.84
CA ALA A 424 11.98 -39.74 32.07
C ALA A 424 11.25 -38.38 32.17
N VAL A 425 10.84 -37.77 31.04
CA VAL A 425 10.26 -36.41 31.02
C VAL A 425 8.82 -36.45 30.52
N ILE A 426 7.88 -36.25 31.44
CA ILE A 426 6.43 -36.24 31.17
C ILE A 426 5.94 -34.86 30.73
N GLU A 427 6.57 -33.78 31.21
CA GLU A 427 6.15 -32.41 30.92
C GLU A 427 6.42 -32.04 29.45
N LEU A 428 5.37 -31.60 28.76
CA LEU A 428 5.36 -31.45 27.31
C LEU A 428 6.32 -30.35 26.82
N ASN A 429 6.39 -29.21 27.51
CA ASN A 429 7.22 -28.08 27.10
C ASN A 429 8.70 -28.38 27.29
N LEU A 430 9.07 -28.98 28.41
CA LEU A 430 10.43 -29.45 28.66
C LEU A 430 10.84 -30.55 27.68
N LYS A 431 9.95 -31.49 27.37
CA LYS A 431 10.20 -32.52 26.33
C LYS A 431 10.42 -31.91 24.95
N ARG A 432 9.66 -30.88 24.58
CA ARG A 432 9.86 -30.12 23.34
C ARG A 432 11.21 -29.41 23.33
N PHE A 433 11.61 -28.80 24.45
CA PHE A 433 12.88 -28.06 24.57
C PHE A 433 14.10 -28.98 24.47
N ILE A 434 14.02 -30.13 25.14
CA ILE A 434 15.01 -31.20 25.07
C ILE A 434 15.14 -31.68 23.62
N LYS A 435 14.03 -31.98 22.93
CA LYS A 435 14.06 -32.37 21.51
C LYS A 435 14.67 -31.29 20.61
N ALA A 436 14.30 -30.02 20.81
CA ALA A 436 14.84 -28.91 20.04
C ALA A 436 16.36 -28.73 20.24
N SER A 437 16.86 -29.06 21.43
CA SER A 437 18.28 -29.00 21.75
C SER A 437 19.14 -30.04 21.01
N ILE A 438 18.55 -31.17 20.58
CA ILE A 438 19.25 -32.28 19.93
C ILE A 438 19.46 -32.05 18.43
N TYR A 439 18.65 -31.21 17.78
CA TYR A 439 18.75 -31.04 16.32
C TYR A 439 20.15 -30.62 15.91
N THR A 440 20.89 -31.49 15.22
CA THR A 440 22.26 -31.26 14.74
C THR A 440 22.30 -30.67 13.33
N ASP A 441 21.25 -30.88 12.55
CA ASP A 441 21.25 -30.60 11.11
C ASP A 441 20.93 -29.12 10.78
N LEU A 442 20.48 -28.36 11.77
CA LEU A 442 20.16 -26.94 11.64
C LEU A 442 21.42 -26.07 11.74
N ASN A 443 21.46 -24.98 10.96
CA ASN A 443 22.45 -23.91 11.17
C ASN A 443 22.20 -23.20 12.51
N ASP A 444 23.21 -22.50 13.03
CA ASP A 444 23.16 -21.92 14.39
C ASP A 444 21.99 -20.94 14.60
N ARG A 445 21.60 -20.19 13.55
CA ARG A 445 20.47 -19.26 13.60
C ARG A 445 19.13 -19.99 13.68
N ALA A 446 18.89 -20.94 12.78
CA ALA A 446 17.66 -21.73 12.76
C ALA A 446 17.52 -22.59 14.01
N TRP A 447 18.64 -23.09 14.53
CA TRP A 447 18.67 -23.79 15.81
C TRP A 447 18.26 -22.88 16.97
N LEU A 448 18.82 -21.67 17.07
CA LEU A 448 18.43 -20.69 18.09
C LEU A 448 16.95 -20.31 17.97
N GLU A 449 16.47 -20.01 16.77
CA GLU A 449 15.05 -19.70 16.53
C GLU A 449 14.14 -20.86 16.93
N SER A 450 14.56 -22.11 16.73
CA SER A 450 13.80 -23.29 17.18
C SER A 450 13.70 -23.38 18.70
N LEU A 451 14.78 -23.07 19.43
CA LEU A 451 14.77 -23.03 20.90
C LEU A 451 13.84 -21.93 21.40
N LEU A 452 13.95 -20.72 20.84
CA LEU A 452 13.12 -19.58 21.23
C LEU A 452 11.64 -19.83 20.94
N MET A 453 11.33 -20.49 19.82
CA MET A 453 9.97 -20.89 19.48
C MET A 453 9.39 -21.85 20.52
N VAL A 454 10.18 -22.81 20.99
CA VAL A 454 9.72 -23.76 22.01
C VAL A 454 9.56 -23.11 23.37
N ILE A 455 10.50 -22.25 23.78
CA ILE A 455 10.43 -21.55 25.07
C ILE A 455 9.21 -20.61 25.10
N SER A 456 8.92 -19.93 24.01
CA SER A 456 7.86 -18.91 23.96
C SER A 456 6.52 -19.42 23.43
N ASP A 457 6.48 -20.64 22.88
CA ASP A 457 5.37 -21.25 22.13
C ASP A 457 4.90 -20.39 20.93
N LYS A 458 5.84 -19.64 20.34
CA LYS A 458 5.58 -18.68 19.26
C LYS A 458 6.85 -18.35 18.48
N PRO A 459 6.85 -18.33 17.13
CA PRO A 459 8.04 -18.02 16.37
C PRO A 459 8.46 -16.55 16.56
N VAL A 460 9.76 -16.31 16.74
CA VAL A 460 10.36 -14.99 17.04
C VAL A 460 9.98 -13.95 16.00
N THR A 461 9.84 -14.36 14.74
CA THR A 461 9.40 -13.48 13.64
C THR A 461 8.04 -12.84 13.88
N SER A 462 7.20 -13.39 14.75
CA SER A 462 5.85 -12.91 15.07
C SER A 462 5.70 -12.30 16.46
N TRP A 463 6.81 -12.16 17.19
CA TRP A 463 6.79 -11.57 18.53
C TRP A 463 6.33 -10.12 18.52
N SER A 464 5.81 -9.70 19.66
CA SER A 464 5.55 -8.32 20.07
C SER A 464 6.51 -7.96 21.20
N ASP A 465 6.57 -6.68 21.58
CA ASP A 465 7.44 -6.26 22.69
C ASP A 465 7.04 -6.90 24.03
N LYS A 466 5.75 -7.23 24.21
CA LYS A 466 5.27 -8.00 25.36
C LYS A 466 5.81 -9.44 25.36
N ASP A 467 5.97 -10.04 24.18
CA ASP A 467 6.50 -11.40 24.06
C ASP A 467 7.96 -11.45 24.51
N ILE A 468 8.76 -10.41 24.25
CA ILE A 468 10.14 -10.29 24.74
C ILE A 468 10.17 -10.32 26.28
N ILE A 469 9.31 -9.54 26.94
CA ILE A 469 9.24 -9.52 28.41
C ILE A 469 8.79 -10.89 28.94
N SER A 470 7.80 -11.51 28.29
CA SER A 470 7.31 -12.83 28.68
C SER A 470 8.35 -13.94 28.50
N PHE A 471 9.27 -13.78 27.55
CA PHE A 471 10.30 -14.75 27.25
C PHE A 471 11.25 -14.94 28.44
N GLU A 472 11.65 -13.87 29.13
CA GLU A 472 12.54 -13.97 30.29
C GLU A 472 11.94 -14.83 31.42
N VAL A 473 10.64 -14.64 31.70
CA VAL A 473 9.91 -15.42 32.71
C VAL A 473 9.84 -16.89 32.30
N LYS A 474 9.43 -17.17 31.05
CA LYS A 474 9.35 -18.54 30.51
C LYS A 474 10.71 -19.22 30.46
N LEU A 475 11.78 -18.47 30.16
CA LEU A 475 13.16 -18.95 30.17
C LEU A 475 13.58 -19.34 31.59
N GLY A 476 13.29 -18.53 32.59
CA GLY A 476 13.57 -18.86 34.00
C GLY A 476 12.88 -20.15 34.45
N GLU A 477 11.61 -20.31 34.09
CA GLU A 477 10.84 -21.53 34.41
C GLU A 477 11.43 -22.79 33.75
N ILE A 478 11.73 -22.72 32.45
CA ILE A 478 12.22 -23.89 31.71
C ILE A 478 13.62 -24.29 32.18
N ILE A 479 14.48 -23.32 32.49
CA ILE A 479 15.85 -23.57 32.97
C ILE A 479 15.82 -24.16 34.38
N ARG A 480 14.98 -23.64 35.29
CA ARG A 480 14.83 -24.22 36.63
C ARG A 480 14.41 -25.69 36.54
N ARG A 481 13.43 -26.00 35.69
CA ARG A 481 12.98 -27.38 35.47
C ARG A 481 14.07 -28.25 34.85
N PHE A 482 14.79 -27.72 33.86
CA PHE A 482 15.89 -28.43 33.21
C PHE A 482 17.02 -28.77 34.19
N LYS A 483 17.50 -27.80 34.97
CA LYS A 483 18.56 -28.01 35.98
C LYS A 483 18.13 -28.99 37.07
N ASN A 484 16.85 -29.01 37.45
CA ASN A 484 16.33 -30.00 38.39
C ASN A 484 16.41 -31.43 37.83
N ILE A 485 16.12 -31.62 36.54
CA ILE A 485 16.26 -32.93 35.89
C ILE A 485 17.73 -33.31 35.74
N GLU A 486 18.59 -32.38 35.33
CA GLU A 486 20.04 -32.59 35.24
C GLU A 486 20.61 -33.05 36.59
N ALA A 487 20.25 -32.39 37.69
CA ALA A 487 20.70 -32.77 39.03
C ALA A 487 20.25 -34.19 39.43
N ILE A 488 19.05 -34.62 39.04
CA ILE A 488 18.57 -35.99 39.31
C ILE A 488 19.38 -37.02 38.51
N ILE A 489 19.76 -36.69 37.28
CA ILE A 489 20.53 -37.57 36.39
C ILE A 489 22.00 -37.70 36.85
N ASP A 490 22.63 -36.59 37.27
CA ASP A 490 24.02 -36.62 37.71
C ASP A 490 24.22 -37.43 39.01
N LEU A 491 23.16 -37.67 39.79
CA LEU A 491 23.20 -38.46 41.02
C LEU A 491 23.10 -39.98 40.80
N ASP A 492 22.56 -40.46 39.67
CA ASP A 492 22.65 -41.88 39.29
C ASP A 492 22.62 -42.09 37.76
N PRO A 493 23.76 -42.43 37.14
CA PRO A 493 23.88 -42.71 35.70
C PRO A 493 23.07 -43.93 35.20
N ASN A 494 22.58 -44.80 36.09
CA ASN A 494 21.95 -46.09 35.75
C ASN A 494 20.41 -46.06 35.76
N THR A 495 19.77 -44.92 35.48
CA THR A 495 18.31 -44.73 35.40
C THR A 495 17.61 -45.46 34.23
N GLY A 496 17.98 -46.72 34.00
CA GLY A 496 17.31 -47.68 33.15
C GLY A 496 16.61 -48.76 33.98
N LYS A 497 15.31 -48.52 34.25
CA LYS A 497 14.26 -49.46 34.72
C LYS A 497 14.01 -49.50 36.25
N GLY A 498 12.88 -48.91 36.65
CA GLY A 498 12.13 -49.34 37.84
C GLY A 498 11.94 -48.31 38.95
N PHE A 499 12.81 -47.31 39.10
CA PHE A 499 12.81 -46.44 40.29
C PHE A 499 12.09 -45.10 40.05
N GLU A 500 11.43 -44.56 41.09
CA GLU A 500 10.89 -43.18 41.09
C GLU A 500 11.80 -42.31 41.96
N ALA A 501 12.53 -41.38 41.34
CA ALA A 501 13.37 -40.42 42.03
C ALA A 501 12.61 -39.11 42.30
N LYS A 502 12.71 -38.57 43.50
CA LYS A 502 12.14 -37.26 43.87
C LYS A 502 13.22 -36.39 44.49
N LYS A 503 13.43 -35.20 43.92
CA LYS A 503 14.26 -34.16 44.53
C LYS A 503 13.44 -33.34 45.51
N VAL A 504 13.89 -33.26 46.75
CA VAL A 504 13.35 -32.37 47.78
C VAL A 504 14.32 -31.21 47.96
N THR A 505 13.79 -29.98 47.91
CA THR A 505 14.54 -28.76 48.18
C THR A 505 13.85 -27.99 49.29
N ILE A 506 14.58 -27.70 50.37
CA ILE A 506 14.15 -26.78 51.43
C ILE A 506 15.01 -25.53 51.33
N THR A 507 14.39 -24.37 51.30
CA THR A 507 15.07 -23.07 51.32
C THR A 507 14.74 -22.39 52.63
N HIS A 508 15.75 -22.17 53.47
CA HIS A 508 15.61 -21.48 54.75
C HIS A 508 15.54 -19.96 54.55
N HIS A 509 15.09 -19.22 55.57
CA HIS A 509 14.95 -17.77 55.52
C HIS A 509 16.30 -17.03 55.39
N ASP A 510 17.41 -17.70 55.71
CA ASP A 510 18.78 -17.19 55.57
C ASP A 510 19.33 -17.40 54.14
N GLY A 511 18.54 -18.02 53.25
CA GLY A 511 18.90 -18.30 51.88
C GLY A 511 19.71 -19.58 51.70
N LYS A 512 19.98 -20.36 52.75
CA LYS A 512 20.59 -21.70 52.60
C LYS A 512 19.57 -22.66 52.02
N GLU A 513 20.02 -23.45 51.04
CA GLU A 513 19.22 -24.49 50.41
C GLU A 513 19.74 -25.87 50.77
N PHE A 514 18.88 -26.69 51.36
CA PHE A 514 19.10 -28.13 51.49
C PHE A 514 18.50 -28.83 50.28
N ASN A 515 19.28 -29.70 49.62
CA ASN A 515 18.89 -30.40 48.41
C ASN A 515 19.23 -31.89 48.52
N GLU A 516 18.22 -32.75 48.53
CA GLU A 516 18.42 -34.21 48.57
C GLU A 516 17.51 -34.92 47.56
N VAL A 517 18.02 -36.01 46.97
CA VAL A 517 17.25 -36.86 46.05
C VAL A 517 16.93 -38.17 46.74
N ILE A 518 15.63 -38.42 46.88
CA ILE A 518 15.09 -39.62 47.50
C ILE A 518 14.71 -40.61 46.41
N TRP A 519 15.28 -41.81 46.50
CA TRP A 519 14.99 -42.93 45.61
C TRP A 519 13.94 -43.82 46.27
N ILE A 520 12.85 -44.10 45.55
CA ILE A 520 11.80 -44.97 46.07
C ILE A 520 11.69 -46.21 45.17
N GLU A 521 11.93 -47.38 45.75
CA GLU A 521 11.75 -48.65 45.05
C GLU A 521 10.25 -48.99 44.87
N PRO A 522 9.86 -49.67 43.78
CA PRO A 522 8.48 -50.14 43.60
C PRO A 522 7.95 -51.04 44.73
N SER A 523 8.85 -51.83 45.34
CA SER A 523 8.63 -52.69 46.51
C SER A 523 8.25 -51.87 47.75
N GLU A 524 8.85 -50.70 47.93
CA GLU A 524 8.70 -49.84 49.10
C GLU A 524 7.48 -48.92 49.02
N LYS A 525 7.01 -48.58 47.83
CA LYS A 525 5.83 -47.71 47.62
C LYS A 525 4.61 -48.13 48.42
N LYS A 526 4.28 -49.42 48.44
CA LYS A 526 3.09 -49.92 49.17
C LYS A 526 3.26 -49.77 50.68
N ARG A 527 4.48 -49.96 51.19
CA ARG A 527 4.82 -49.81 52.60
C ARG A 527 4.79 -48.35 53.02
N ILE A 528 5.42 -47.46 52.25
CA ILE A 528 5.41 -46.02 52.50
C ILE A 528 3.97 -45.48 52.45
N ALA A 529 3.14 -45.90 51.48
CA ALA A 529 1.75 -45.48 51.38
C ALA A 529 0.90 -45.89 52.60
N ALA A 530 1.17 -47.06 53.19
CA ALA A 530 0.50 -47.49 54.42
C ALA A 530 0.90 -46.61 55.62
N ILE A 531 2.21 -46.35 55.79
CA ILE A 531 2.74 -45.50 56.86
C ILE A 531 2.22 -44.05 56.73
N VAL A 532 2.21 -43.49 55.53
CA VAL A 532 1.65 -42.16 55.28
C VAL A 532 0.16 -42.10 55.65
N LYS A 533 -0.59 -43.18 55.41
CA LYS A 533 -2.01 -43.27 55.78
C LYS A 533 -2.20 -43.32 57.30
N GLU A 534 -1.33 -44.01 58.02
CA GLU A 534 -1.32 -44.04 59.49
C GLU A 534 -0.97 -42.67 60.08
N ILE A 535 0.11 -42.03 59.63
CA ILE A 535 0.53 -40.69 60.07
C ILE A 535 -0.57 -39.66 59.80
N LYS A 536 -1.17 -39.71 58.60
CA LYS A 536 -2.26 -38.80 58.23
C LYS A 536 -3.49 -39.00 59.12
N ASN A 537 -3.87 -40.24 59.43
CA ASN A 537 -5.03 -40.52 60.27
C ASN A 537 -4.79 -40.18 61.76
N ALA A 538 -3.54 -40.28 62.23
CA ALA A 538 -3.20 -40.06 63.63
C ALA A 538 -2.93 -38.59 63.97
N HIS A 539 -2.30 -37.83 63.06
CA HIS A 539 -1.72 -36.53 63.40
C HIS A 539 -2.15 -35.36 62.51
N PHE A 540 -2.80 -35.62 61.36
CA PHE A 540 -3.24 -34.54 60.49
C PHE A 540 -4.65 -34.11 60.89
N ASN A 541 -4.85 -32.80 61.05
CA ASN A 541 -6.13 -32.21 61.39
C ASN A 541 -6.74 -31.49 60.17
N GLU A 542 -7.90 -30.85 60.30
CA GLU A 542 -8.54 -30.12 59.18
C GLU A 542 -7.75 -28.87 58.75
N ASN A 543 -6.71 -28.47 59.49
CA ASN A 543 -5.92 -27.26 59.21
C ASN A 543 -4.72 -27.57 58.32
N ASP A 544 -4.91 -27.35 57.02
CA ASP A 544 -3.88 -27.55 55.98
C ASP A 544 -2.56 -26.79 56.24
N ARG A 545 -2.62 -25.62 56.89
CA ARG A 545 -1.41 -24.85 57.23
C ARG A 545 -0.57 -25.55 58.29
N ILE A 546 -1.21 -26.08 59.34
CA ILE A 546 -0.52 -26.79 60.44
C ILE A 546 0.05 -28.11 59.92
N ASN A 547 -0.70 -28.84 59.09
CA ASN A 547 -0.22 -30.08 58.49
C ASN A 547 1.00 -29.85 57.58
N LYS A 548 1.01 -28.76 56.80
CA LYS A 548 2.17 -28.38 55.98
C LYS A 548 3.38 -28.00 56.83
N ALA A 549 3.18 -27.25 57.92
CA ALA A 549 4.26 -26.90 58.85
C ALA A 549 4.83 -28.15 59.56
N LEU A 550 3.97 -29.09 59.96
CA LEU A 550 4.38 -30.38 60.54
C LEU A 550 5.24 -31.18 59.54
N LEU A 551 4.82 -31.26 58.28
CA LEU A 551 5.60 -31.92 57.23
C LEU A 551 6.95 -31.24 57.02
N THR A 552 7.01 -29.90 57.00
CA THR A 552 8.29 -29.18 56.88
C THR A 552 9.20 -29.47 58.06
N ALA A 553 8.69 -29.45 59.30
CA ALA A 553 9.46 -29.76 60.50
C ALA A 553 9.99 -31.20 60.51
N ILE A 554 9.17 -32.19 60.13
CA ILE A 554 9.60 -33.59 60.02
C ILE A 554 10.68 -33.73 58.95
N ILE A 555 10.54 -33.05 57.81
CA ILE A 555 11.56 -33.11 56.76
C ILE A 555 12.86 -32.45 57.23
N GLU A 556 12.81 -31.31 57.93
CA GLU A 556 13.99 -30.67 58.52
C GLU A 556 14.68 -31.58 59.53
N GLU A 557 13.93 -32.26 60.40
CA GLU A 557 14.48 -33.16 61.42
C GLU A 557 15.09 -34.45 60.83
N VAL A 558 14.56 -34.93 59.71
CA VAL A 558 15.09 -36.10 58.99
C VAL A 558 16.32 -35.75 58.15
N LEU A 559 16.37 -34.53 57.60
CA LEU A 559 17.40 -34.12 56.63
C LEU A 559 18.55 -33.31 57.25
N ASP A 560 18.36 -32.68 58.42
CA ASP A 560 19.39 -31.94 59.17
C ASP A 560 19.47 -32.45 60.63
N PRO A 561 20.10 -33.62 60.87
CA PRO A 561 20.26 -34.15 62.21
C PRO A 561 21.30 -33.31 62.96
N LYS A 562 20.85 -32.26 63.66
CA LYS A 562 21.73 -31.51 64.56
C LYS A 562 22.35 -32.44 65.61
N GLU A 563 23.67 -32.36 65.71
CA GLU A 563 24.53 -32.95 66.73
C GLU A 563 23.87 -32.95 68.12
N GLN A 564 23.43 -34.14 68.56
CA GLN A 564 23.27 -34.44 69.98
C GLN A 564 24.55 -35.13 70.44
N ASP A 565 25.59 -34.35 70.72
CA ASP A 565 26.69 -34.75 71.59
C ASP A 565 27.54 -33.52 71.94
N GLU A 566 27.21 -32.83 73.04
CA GLU A 566 28.25 -32.20 73.88
C GLU A 566 27.77 -32.15 75.35
N PRO A 567 28.63 -32.51 76.31
CA PRO A 567 28.28 -32.61 77.73
C PRO A 567 28.29 -31.24 78.41
N SER A 568 27.32 -31.05 79.30
CA SER A 568 27.20 -29.90 80.20
C SER A 568 28.49 -29.67 81.01
N GLN A 569 29.19 -28.58 80.73
CA GLN A 569 30.15 -27.97 81.65
C GLN A 569 29.54 -26.69 82.24
N GLU A 570 29.56 -26.66 83.56
CA GLU A 570 29.19 -25.56 84.45
C GLU A 570 30.04 -24.31 84.14
N LEU A 571 29.37 -23.15 84.05
CA LEU A 571 30.03 -21.85 84.07
C LEU A 571 29.73 -21.20 85.42
N ASP A 572 30.74 -21.23 86.28
CA ASP A 572 30.87 -20.41 87.47
C ASP A 572 30.75 -18.93 87.10
N THR A 573 29.86 -18.24 87.81
CA THR A 573 29.83 -16.79 87.89
C THR A 573 30.80 -16.32 88.97
N GLU A 574 31.88 -15.66 88.59
CA GLU A 574 32.59 -14.70 89.46
C GLU A 574 32.83 -13.37 88.74
N GLU A 575 32.78 -12.33 89.57
CA GLU A 575 32.61 -10.90 89.30
C GLU A 575 33.88 -10.15 88.84
N TYR A 576 33.64 -8.85 88.58
CA TYR A 576 34.54 -7.68 88.49
C TYR A 576 35.11 -7.36 87.10
N GLY A 577 34.98 -6.16 86.54
CA GLY A 577 34.42 -4.91 87.03
C GLY A 577 34.80 -3.74 86.08
N SER A 578 34.15 -2.59 86.30
CA SER A 578 34.30 -1.26 85.66
C SER A 578 33.40 -0.97 84.46
#